data_AF-A0A4Q5TWB6-F1
#
_entry.id   AF-A0A4Q5TWB6-F1
#
_cell.length_a   1.000
_cell.length_b   1.000
_cell.length_c   1.000
_cell.angle_alpha   90.00
_cell.angle_beta   90.00
_cell.angle_gamma   90.00
#
_symmetry.space_group_name_H-M   'P 1'
#
loop_
_entity.id
_entity.type
_entity.pdbx_description
1 polymer ?
#
loop_
_entity_poly.entity_id
_entity_poly.type
_entity_poly.pdbx_seq_one_letter_code
_entity_poly.pdbx_strand_id
1 'polypeptide(L)'
;MPTWPVIFSNQPRHRIVRHLAFWVSWTLFQLVLYSFTPSPLLMKQDFLTRVYITFPETILFLLPQMFLAYSLMYLVISRMVLPGKYLIAIAATLLLIVATALFSAFLSVNVIDGVRYKMLARLSPVVASQPAAPVGYSIGVAMLAGLRGAIMIGGIASAIKLMK
;
A
#
# COMPACT_ATOMS: atom_id res chain seq x y z
N MET A 1 12.99 7.91 -35.49
CA MET A 1 12.95 7.14 -34.22
C MET A 1 11.74 7.61 -33.43
N PRO A 2 10.86 6.71 -32.95
CA PRO A 2 9.68 7.15 -32.20
C PRO A 2 10.15 7.82 -30.90
N THR A 3 9.92 9.13 -30.81
CA THR A 3 10.20 9.91 -29.61
C THR A 3 9.14 9.57 -28.58
N TRP A 4 9.48 8.75 -27.58
CA TRP A 4 8.67 8.54 -26.39
C TRP A 4 9.19 9.45 -25.26
N PRO A 5 8.94 10.77 -25.32
CA PRO A 5 9.55 11.72 -24.39
C PRO A 5 9.15 11.41 -22.94
N VAL A 6 7.96 10.84 -22.72
CA VAL A 6 7.47 10.55 -21.36
C VAL A 6 8.34 9.52 -20.63
N ILE A 7 8.89 8.52 -21.33
CA ILE A 7 9.60 7.39 -20.70
C ILE A 7 11.04 7.79 -20.34
N PHE A 8 11.76 8.41 -21.28
CA PHE A 8 13.20 8.67 -21.15
C PHE A 8 13.57 10.11 -20.82
N SER A 9 12.64 11.07 -20.93
CA SER A 9 12.96 12.47 -20.62
C SER A 9 13.19 12.66 -19.12
N ASN A 10 14.25 13.40 -18.80
CA ASN A 10 14.59 13.79 -17.43
C ASN A 10 13.90 15.09 -16.99
N GLN A 11 12.98 15.63 -17.80
CA GLN A 11 12.18 16.81 -17.44
C GLN A 11 11.30 16.54 -16.20
N PRO A 12 11.15 17.51 -15.30
CA PRO A 12 10.40 17.34 -14.05
C PRO A 12 8.94 16.94 -14.29
N ARG A 13 8.32 17.50 -15.33
CA ARG A 13 6.95 17.16 -15.76
C ARG A 13 6.81 15.66 -16.06
N HIS A 14 7.72 15.09 -16.86
CA HIS A 14 7.69 13.67 -17.20
C HIS A 14 8.00 12.77 -16.00
N ARG A 15 8.82 13.23 -15.04
CA ARG A 15 9.08 12.50 -13.79
C ARG A 15 7.81 12.35 -12.95
N ILE A 16 7.04 13.43 -12.78
CA ILE A 16 5.77 13.43 -12.05
C ILE A 16 4.75 12.53 -12.75
N VAL A 17 4.61 12.64 -14.07
CA VAL A 17 3.69 11.80 -14.84
C VAL A 17 4.00 10.32 -14.67
N ARG A 18 5.28 9.90 -14.71
CA ARG A 18 5.65 8.50 -14.45
C ARG A 18 5.32 8.05 -13.03
N HIS A 19 5.51 8.91 -12.02
CA HIS A 19 5.17 8.58 -10.63
C HIS A 19 3.66 8.45 -10.45
N LEU A 20 2.88 9.39 -10.99
CA LEU A 20 1.42 9.33 -10.94
C LEU A 20 0.89 8.11 -11.69
N ALA A 21 1.38 7.83 -12.90
CA ALA A 21 0.96 6.65 -13.66
C ALA A 21 1.24 5.36 -12.88
N PHE A 22 2.40 5.25 -12.24
CA PHE A 22 2.77 4.11 -11.40
C PHE A 22 1.81 3.96 -10.22
N TRP A 23 1.63 5.01 -9.41
CA TRP A 23 0.80 4.94 -8.21
C TRP A 23 -0.69 4.80 -8.51
N VAL A 24 -1.20 5.40 -9.59
CA VAL A 24 -2.59 5.20 -10.03
C VAL A 24 -2.82 3.76 -10.48
N SER A 25 -1.93 3.21 -11.32
CA SER A 25 -2.02 1.81 -11.75
C SER A 25 -1.95 0.86 -10.56
N TRP A 26 -1.07 1.15 -9.61
CA TRP A 26 -0.93 0.37 -8.39
C TRP A 26 -2.17 0.46 -7.49
N THR A 27 -2.76 1.65 -7.35
CA THR A 27 -4.00 1.85 -6.60
C THR A 27 -5.14 1.04 -7.20
N LEU A 28 -5.31 1.07 -8.52
CA LEU A 28 -6.33 0.29 -9.22
C LEU A 28 -6.13 -1.21 -9.01
N PHE A 29 -4.90 -1.69 -9.13
CA PHE A 29 -4.56 -3.08 -8.86
C PHE A 29 -4.92 -3.49 -7.42
N GLN A 30 -4.55 -2.67 -6.44
CA GLN A 30 -4.87 -2.97 -5.04
C GLN A 30 -6.34 -2.88 -4.71
N LEU A 31 -7.06 -1.93 -5.31
CA LEU A 31 -8.50 -1.78 -5.12
C LEU A 31 -9.22 -3.08 -5.51
N VAL A 32 -8.85 -3.64 -6.66
CA VAL A 32 -9.36 -4.94 -7.12
C VAL A 32 -8.98 -6.01 -6.11
N LEU A 33 -7.71 -6.14 -5.71
CA LEU A 33 -7.30 -7.17 -4.75
C LEU A 33 -8.01 -7.08 -3.39
N TYR A 34 -8.16 -5.87 -2.85
CA TYR A 34 -8.79 -5.67 -1.55
C TYR A 34 -10.31 -5.87 -1.59
N SER A 35 -10.96 -5.68 -2.75
CA SER A 35 -12.38 -6.03 -2.92
C SER A 35 -12.66 -7.54 -2.77
N PHE A 36 -11.65 -8.39 -2.93
CA PHE A 36 -11.72 -9.85 -2.73
C PHE A 36 -11.20 -10.30 -1.35
N THR A 37 -10.96 -9.38 -0.42
CA THR A 37 -10.54 -9.75 0.94
C THR A 37 -11.61 -10.62 1.61
N PRO A 38 -11.24 -11.79 2.17
CA PRO A 38 -12.18 -12.70 2.81
C PRO A 38 -12.63 -12.16 4.16
N SER A 39 -13.48 -11.14 4.14
CA SER A 39 -14.17 -10.61 5.31
C SER A 39 -15.62 -11.08 5.28
N PRO A 40 -16.12 -11.74 6.33
CA PRO A 40 -17.51 -12.21 6.39
C PRO A 40 -18.54 -11.11 6.15
N LEU A 41 -18.19 -9.86 6.48
CA LEU A 41 -19.01 -8.68 6.26
C LEU A 41 -19.04 -8.24 4.80
N LEU A 42 -17.86 -8.15 4.17
CA LEU A 42 -17.73 -7.76 2.77
C LEU A 42 -18.33 -8.82 1.84
N MET A 43 -18.19 -10.11 2.18
CA MET A 43 -18.72 -11.22 1.36
C MET A 43 -20.24 -11.23 1.22
N LYS A 44 -20.98 -10.52 2.07
CA LYS A 44 -22.44 -10.36 1.99
C LYS A 44 -22.89 -9.18 1.14
N GLN A 45 -21.96 -8.33 0.69
CA GLN A 45 -22.25 -7.14 -0.10
C GLN A 45 -22.02 -7.40 -1.59
N ASP A 46 -22.69 -6.64 -2.45
CA ASP A 46 -22.43 -6.62 -3.88
C ASP A 46 -21.01 -6.12 -4.18
N PHE A 47 -20.45 -6.54 -5.32
CA PHE A 47 -19.09 -6.19 -5.72
C PHE A 47 -18.84 -4.68 -5.75
N LEU A 48 -19.75 -3.90 -6.33
CA LEU A 48 -19.61 -2.44 -6.40
C LEU A 48 -19.61 -1.78 -5.02
N THR A 49 -20.45 -2.27 -4.10
CA THR A 49 -20.48 -1.80 -2.71
C THR A 49 -19.18 -2.13 -1.99
N ARG A 50 -18.60 -3.31 -2.22
CA ARG A 50 -17.27 -3.67 -1.68
C ARG A 50 -16.20 -2.71 -2.18
N VAL A 51 -16.14 -2.47 -3.49
CA VAL A 51 -15.17 -1.55 -4.09
C VAL A 51 -15.30 -0.14 -3.51
N TYR A 52 -16.52 0.36 -3.35
CA TYR A 52 -16.76 1.67 -2.77
C TYR A 52 -16.31 1.77 -1.30
N ILE A 53 -16.55 0.72 -0.52
CA ILE A 53 -16.10 0.62 0.89
C ILE A 53 -14.58 0.52 0.99
N THR A 54 -13.94 -0.30 0.15
CA THR A 54 -12.49 -0.56 0.22
C THR A 54 -11.65 0.53 -0.45
N PHE A 55 -12.26 1.41 -1.25
CA PHE A 55 -11.54 2.47 -1.97
C PHE A 55 -10.77 3.44 -1.06
N PRO A 56 -11.38 4.03 -0.03
CA PRO A 56 -10.66 4.91 0.89
C PRO A 56 -9.55 4.17 1.65
N GLU A 57 -9.79 2.91 2.03
CA GLU A 57 -8.78 2.09 2.71
C GLU A 57 -7.56 1.86 1.82
N THR A 58 -7.80 1.58 0.54
CA THR A 58 -6.75 1.40 -0.47
C THR A 58 -5.89 2.66 -0.61
N ILE A 59 -6.51 3.84 -0.64
CA ILE A 59 -5.79 5.12 -0.69
C ILE A 59 -4.95 5.32 0.58
N LEU A 60 -5.50 5.02 1.76
CA LEU A 60 -4.79 5.19 3.02
C LEU A 60 -3.60 4.23 3.15
N PHE A 61 -3.74 2.98 2.70
CA PHE A 61 -2.64 2.01 2.66
C PHE A 61 -1.56 2.35 1.63
N LEU A 62 -1.80 3.28 0.71
CA LEU A 62 -0.79 3.76 -0.22
C LEU A 62 0.36 4.48 0.49
N LEU A 63 0.08 5.15 1.61
CA LEU A 63 1.07 5.91 2.40
C LEU A 63 2.22 5.02 2.93
N PRO A 64 1.96 3.93 3.67
CA PRO A 64 3.04 3.04 4.13
C PRO A 64 3.75 2.35 2.97
N GLN A 65 3.05 2.09 1.86
CA GLN A 65 3.65 1.48 0.67
C GLN A 65 4.62 2.43 -0.03
N MET A 66 4.24 3.70 -0.20
CA MET A 66 5.12 4.77 -0.67
C MET A 66 6.33 4.92 0.24
N PHE A 67 6.11 4.96 1.55
CA PHE A 67 7.17 5.07 2.54
C PHE A 67 8.21 3.95 2.36
N LEU A 68 7.78 2.69 2.30
CA LEU A 68 8.70 1.56 2.12
C LEU A 68 9.39 1.61 0.76
N ALA A 69 8.64 1.82 -0.33
CA ALA A 69 9.20 1.82 -1.68
C ALA A 69 10.27 2.90 -1.87
N TYR A 70 10.01 4.13 -1.41
CA TYR A 70 10.97 5.23 -1.50
C TYR A 70 12.16 5.03 -0.56
N SER A 71 11.94 4.50 0.64
CA SER A 71 13.02 4.17 1.57
C SER A 71 13.96 3.11 0.97
N LEU A 72 13.42 2.06 0.35
CA LEU A 72 14.24 1.05 -0.33
C LEU A 72 15.03 1.66 -1.49
N MET A 73 14.39 2.44 -2.38
CA MET A 73 15.05 3.01 -3.54
C MET A 73 16.15 4.03 -3.18
N TYR A 74 15.87 4.97 -2.28
CA TYR A 74 16.76 6.10 -2.02
C TYR A 74 17.72 5.88 -0.86
N LEU A 75 17.34 5.08 0.14
CA LEU A 75 18.17 4.82 1.31
C LEU A 75 18.91 3.49 1.17
N VAL A 76 18.19 2.38 1.02
CA VAL A 76 18.82 1.05 1.04
C VAL A 76 19.64 0.80 -0.23
N ILE A 77 19.03 0.90 -1.41
CA ILE A 77 19.72 0.60 -2.67
C ILE A 77 20.86 1.58 -2.89
N SER A 78 20.54 2.88 -2.85
CA SER A 78 21.48 3.92 -3.24
C SER A 78 22.66 4.06 -2.27
N ARG A 79 22.46 3.87 -0.95
CA ARG A 79 23.52 4.08 0.05
C ARG A 79 24.15 2.81 0.62
N MET A 80 23.52 1.65 0.45
CA MET A 80 23.98 0.40 1.09
C MET A 80 24.25 -0.70 0.05
N VAL A 81 23.35 -0.91 -0.92
CA VAL A 81 23.54 -1.96 -1.94
C VAL A 81 24.62 -1.57 -2.96
N LEU A 82 24.56 -0.37 -3.54
CA LEU A 82 25.56 0.09 -4.53
C LEU A 82 27.01 0.08 -4.01
N PRO A 83 27.32 0.50 -2.76
CA PRO A 83 28.67 0.38 -2.20
C PRO A 83 29.01 -1.03 -1.68
N GLY A 84 28.19 -2.06 -1.95
CA GLY A 84 28.46 -3.45 -1.57
C GLY A 84 28.24 -3.79 -0.08
N LYS A 85 27.58 -2.93 0.70
CA LYS A 85 27.32 -3.13 2.13
C LYS A 85 26.08 -3.99 2.37
N TYR A 86 26.09 -5.23 1.89
CA TYR A 86 24.90 -6.09 1.84
C TYR A 86 24.31 -6.43 3.21
N LEU A 87 25.14 -6.71 4.23
CA LEU A 87 24.65 -7.03 5.58
C LEU A 87 23.88 -5.86 6.20
N ILE A 88 24.40 -4.63 6.01
CA ILE A 88 23.75 -3.41 6.48
C ILE A 88 22.45 -3.18 5.69
N ALA A 89 22.46 -3.44 4.38
CA ALA A 89 21.26 -3.33 3.54
C ALA A 89 20.15 -4.29 3.99
N ILE A 90 20.48 -5.53 4.34
CA ILE A 90 19.53 -6.53 4.86
C ILE A 90 18.95 -6.03 6.20
N ALA A 91 19.81 -5.65 7.15
CA ALA A 91 19.37 -5.15 8.46
C ALA A 91 18.46 -3.92 8.33
N ALA A 92 18.83 -2.96 7.48
CA ALA A 92 18.03 -1.76 7.21
C ALA A 92 16.68 -2.11 6.54
N THR A 93 16.66 -3.07 5.63
CA THR A 93 15.43 -3.54 4.98
C THR A 93 14.47 -4.17 5.99
N LEU A 94 14.98 -5.04 6.87
CA LEU A 94 14.18 -5.66 7.94
C LEU A 94 13.62 -4.60 8.89
N LEU A 95 14.43 -3.62 9.27
CA LEU A 95 13.98 -2.51 10.12
C LEU A 95 12.90 -1.67 9.43
N LEU A 96 13.06 -1.37 8.14
CA LEU A 96 12.05 -0.64 7.35
C LEU A 96 10.74 -1.43 7.20
N ILE A 97 10.82 -2.76 7.06
CA ILE A 97 9.64 -3.63 7.03
C ILE A 97 8.87 -3.54 8.36
N VAL A 98 9.57 -3.65 9.49
CA VAL A 98 8.95 -3.52 10.83
C VAL A 98 8.34 -2.13 11.01
N ALA A 99 9.09 -1.07 10.66
CA ALA A 99 8.60 0.30 10.73
C ALA A 99 7.35 0.52 9.86
N THR A 100 7.34 -0.06 8.65
CA THR A 100 6.18 0.01 7.74
C THR A 100 4.98 -0.75 8.30
N ALA A 101 5.20 -1.91 8.91
CA ALA A 101 4.14 -2.68 9.53
C ALA A 101 3.51 -1.91 10.72
N LEU A 102 4.34 -1.28 11.56
CA LEU A 102 3.89 -0.40 12.64
C LEU A 102 3.13 0.81 12.12
N PHE A 103 3.62 1.45 11.05
CA PHE A 103 2.95 2.58 10.42
C PHE A 103 1.58 2.17 9.84
N SER A 104 1.51 1.01 9.20
CA SER A 104 0.27 0.43 8.70
C SER A 104 -0.72 0.11 9.82
N ALA A 105 -0.26 -0.48 10.92
CA ALA A 105 -1.09 -0.73 12.10
C ALA A 105 -1.66 0.57 12.68
N PHE A 106 -0.79 1.58 12.83
CA PHE A 106 -1.18 2.88 13.34
C PHE A 106 -2.27 3.53 12.48
N LEU A 107 -2.09 3.55 11.16
CA LEU A 107 -3.10 4.07 10.23
C LEU A 107 -4.40 3.28 10.29
N SER A 108 -4.32 1.95 10.42
CA SER A 108 -5.51 1.11 10.46
C SER A 108 -6.39 1.40 11.67
N VAL A 109 -5.78 1.40 12.86
CA VAL A 109 -6.50 1.59 14.13
C VAL A 109 -7.06 3.00 14.26
N ASN A 110 -6.30 4.02 13.84
CA ASN A 110 -6.70 5.42 14.06
C ASN A 110 -7.58 5.99 12.94
N VAL A 111 -7.38 5.56 11.70
CA VAL A 111 -8.01 6.20 10.53
C VAL A 111 -8.95 5.23 9.82
N ILE A 112 -8.46 4.04 9.46
CA ILE A 112 -9.21 3.12 8.58
C ILE A 112 -10.44 2.59 9.29
N ASP A 113 -10.32 2.14 10.55
CA ASP A 113 -11.47 1.62 11.29
C ASP A 113 -12.54 2.70 11.50
N GLY A 114 -12.13 3.95 11.74
CA GLY A 114 -13.04 5.09 11.85
C GLY A 114 -13.77 5.40 10.54
N VAL A 115 -13.06 5.37 9.41
CA VAL A 115 -13.65 5.58 8.08
C VAL A 115 -14.58 4.43 7.71
N ARG A 116 -14.14 3.19 7.92
CA ARG A 116 -14.89 1.96 7.69
C ARG A 116 -16.21 1.98 8.46
N TYR A 117 -16.19 2.24 9.76
CA TYR A 117 -17.41 2.29 10.57
C TYR A 117 -18.41 3.33 10.05
N LYS A 118 -17.94 4.56 9.75
CA LYS A 118 -18.80 5.63 9.22
C LYS A 118 -19.40 5.31 7.86
N MET A 119 -18.65 4.62 6.98
CA MET A 119 -19.14 4.25 5.65
C MET A 119 -20.06 3.03 5.68
N LEU A 120 -19.71 1.97 6.43
CA LEU A 120 -20.57 0.79 6.55
C LEU A 120 -21.89 1.10 7.26
N ALA A 121 -21.88 1.96 8.29
CA ALA A 121 -23.10 2.38 8.98
C ALA A 121 -24.10 3.11 8.04
N ARG A 122 -23.60 3.77 6.98
CA ARG A 122 -24.44 4.44 5.99
C ARG A 122 -24.96 3.50 4.90
N LEU A 123 -24.24 2.42 4.61
CA LEU A 123 -24.47 1.59 3.42
C LEU A 123 -25.23 0.29 3.71
N SER A 124 -25.17 -0.26 4.93
CA SER A 124 -25.86 -1.52 5.24
C SER A 124 -26.33 -1.62 6.70
N PRO A 125 -27.65 -1.71 6.97
CA PRO A 125 -28.19 -1.86 8.33
C PRO A 125 -27.77 -3.18 8.99
N VAL A 126 -27.44 -4.21 8.21
CA VAL A 126 -26.95 -5.53 8.69
C VAL A 126 -25.57 -5.43 9.36
N VAL A 127 -24.79 -4.38 9.06
CA VAL A 127 -23.46 -4.20 9.64
C VAL A 127 -23.49 -3.32 10.90
N ALA A 128 -24.47 -2.42 11.01
CA ALA A 128 -24.66 -1.60 12.21
C ALA A 128 -24.91 -2.43 13.48
N SER A 129 -25.41 -3.67 13.32
CA SER A 129 -25.74 -4.58 14.41
C SER A 129 -24.63 -5.60 14.76
N GLN A 130 -23.52 -5.65 14.01
CA GLN A 130 -22.42 -6.55 14.34
C GLN A 130 -21.41 -5.89 15.28
N PRO A 131 -20.97 -6.59 16.34
CA PRO A 131 -19.94 -6.07 17.23
C PRO A 131 -18.63 -5.87 16.46
N ALA A 132 -17.94 -4.77 16.75
CA ALA A 132 -16.62 -4.50 16.19
C ALA A 132 -15.68 -5.68 16.49
N ALA A 133 -14.86 -6.06 15.51
CA ALA A 133 -13.88 -7.12 15.69
C ALA A 133 -12.93 -6.77 16.85
N PRO A 134 -12.43 -7.77 17.62
CA PRO A 134 -11.49 -7.52 18.70
C PRO A 134 -10.24 -6.78 18.19
N VAL A 135 -9.86 -5.70 18.88
CA VAL A 135 -8.77 -4.79 18.48
C VAL A 135 -7.46 -5.54 18.18
N GLY A 136 -7.13 -6.58 18.95
CA GLY A 136 -5.92 -7.39 18.74
C GLY A 136 -5.91 -8.21 17.45
N TYR A 137 -7.05 -8.75 17.03
CA TYR A 137 -7.17 -9.46 15.74
C TYR A 137 -7.10 -8.46 14.58
N SER A 138 -7.63 -7.25 14.76
CA SER A 138 -7.58 -6.19 13.75
C SER A 138 -6.15 -5.74 13.45
N ILE A 139 -5.28 -5.64 14.46
CA ILE A 139 -3.91 -5.13 14.29
C ILE A 139 -3.06 -6.09 13.45
N GLY A 140 -3.05 -7.39 13.78
CA GLY A 140 -2.25 -8.37 13.04
C GLY A 140 -2.69 -8.48 11.57
N VAL A 141 -4.01 -8.50 11.33
CA VAL A 141 -4.58 -8.53 9.98
C VAL A 141 -4.27 -7.22 9.23
N ALA A 142 -4.34 -6.07 9.90
CA ALA A 142 -4.00 -4.77 9.32
C ALA A 142 -2.52 -4.63 8.97
N MET A 143 -1.63 -5.15 9.81
CA MET A 143 -0.19 -5.21 9.53
C MET A 143 0.07 -6.06 8.30
N LEU A 144 -0.51 -7.25 8.21
CA LEU A 144 -0.36 -8.15 7.07
C LEU A 144 -0.95 -7.56 5.78
N ALA A 145 -2.12 -6.91 5.86
CA ALA A 145 -2.80 -6.30 4.72
C ALA A 145 -1.95 -5.20 4.07
N GLY A 146 -1.38 -4.29 4.88
CA GLY A 146 -0.51 -3.23 4.38
C GLY A 146 0.88 -3.74 3.98
N LEU A 147 1.44 -4.69 4.73
CA LEU A 147 2.78 -5.21 4.46
C LEU A 147 2.84 -6.02 3.17
N ARG A 148 1.81 -6.82 2.85
CA ARG A 148 1.74 -7.58 1.59
C ARG A 148 1.90 -6.67 0.38
N GLY A 149 1.15 -5.57 0.35
CA GLY A 149 1.22 -4.57 -0.72
C GLY A 149 2.58 -3.86 -0.74
N ALA A 150 3.09 -3.47 0.44
CA ALA A 150 4.32 -2.71 0.56
C ALA A 150 5.56 -3.50 0.12
N ILE A 151 5.67 -4.79 0.48
CA ILE A 151 6.80 -5.63 0.07
C ILE A 151 6.78 -5.83 -1.45
N MET A 152 5.61 -6.14 -2.03
CA MET A 152 5.48 -6.36 -3.47
C MET A 152 5.87 -5.10 -4.27
N ILE A 153 5.36 -3.93 -3.87
CA ILE A 153 5.67 -2.68 -4.57
C ILE A 153 7.10 -2.23 -4.34
N GLY A 154 7.63 -2.43 -3.12
CA GLY A 154 9.01 -2.13 -2.78
C GLY A 154 9.98 -2.97 -3.61
N GLY A 155 9.69 -4.27 -3.78
CA GLY A 155 10.45 -5.17 -4.64
C GLY A 155 10.42 -4.75 -6.10
N ILE A 156 9.23 -4.48 -6.67
CA ILE A 156 9.09 -4.03 -8.06
C ILE A 156 9.82 -2.70 -8.30
N ALA A 157 9.63 -1.71 -7.41
CA ALA A 157 10.29 -0.41 -7.52
C ALA A 157 11.82 -0.53 -7.42
N SER A 158 12.31 -1.39 -6.53
CA SER A 158 13.73 -1.69 -6.38
C SER A 158 14.32 -2.36 -7.62
N ALA A 159 13.61 -3.34 -8.20
CA ALA A 159 14.03 -3.99 -9.44
C ALA A 159 14.10 -2.99 -10.60
N ILE A 160 13.09 -2.15 -10.78
CA ILE A 160 13.09 -1.07 -11.79
C ILE A 160 14.28 -0.13 -11.61
N LYS A 161 14.64 0.17 -10.35
CA LYS A 161 15.77 1.05 -10.04
C LYS A 161 17.12 0.41 -10.38
N LEU A 162 17.27 -0.90 -10.21
CA LEU A 162 18.50 -1.64 -10.52
C LEU A 162 18.69 -1.93 -12.01
N MET A 163 17.61 -1.93 -12.79
CA MET A 163 17.66 -2.11 -14.25
C MET A 163 18.07 -0.84 -15.02
N LYS A 164 18.16 0.31 -14.35
CA LYS A 164 18.54 1.60 -14.94
C LYS A 164 19.98 1.94 -14.64
#